data_AF-A0A926YX65-F1
#
_entry.id   AF-A0A926YX65-F1
#
_cell.length_a   1.000
_cell.length_b   1.000
_cell.length_c   1.000
_cell.angle_alpha   90.00
_cell.angle_beta   90.00
_cell.angle_gamma   90.00
#
_symmetry.space_group_name_H-M   'P 1'
#
loop_
_entity.id
_entity.type
_entity.pdbx_description
1 polymer ?
#
loop_
_entity_poly.entity_id
_entity_poly.type
_entity_poly.pdbx_seq_one_letter_code
_entity_poly.pdbx_strand_id
1 'polypeptide(L)'
;MKLKAVKLKAFLLTTVLAPLTISGWLVVSCSSSAQQQPLASAAIPNPVAQAPAAEPVSPDEPSNTTLNERFSLANSLERLQQIESALKSFQALTQKVEGKLPKRELAQVGNTDSETQNLGFHNWSGAVEGTLRKQNYQLKQLEFQLAQKQFAYGEIQRAELDQKERSFKQAEQDFQTFLSSFQIAD
;
A
#
# COMPACT_ATOMS: atom_id res chain seq x y z
N MET A 1 -39.81 -28.36 18.71
CA MET A 1 -39.57 -26.99 18.20
C MET A 1 -40.57 -26.04 18.83
N LYS A 2 -40.13 -25.08 19.65
CA LYS A 2 -41.00 -24.10 20.34
C LYS A 2 -40.65 -22.71 19.80
N LEU A 3 -41.50 -22.14 18.95
CA LEU A 3 -41.41 -20.75 18.53
C LEU A 3 -41.91 -19.84 19.66
N LYS A 4 -41.05 -18.95 20.15
CA LYS A 4 -41.45 -17.85 21.04
C LYS A 4 -41.63 -16.58 20.21
N ALA A 5 -42.82 -16.00 20.29
CA ALA A 5 -43.19 -14.74 19.68
C ALA A 5 -42.52 -13.56 20.39
N VAL A 6 -41.85 -12.70 19.62
CA VAL A 6 -41.31 -11.41 20.10
C VAL A 6 -42.32 -10.32 19.75
N LYS A 7 -42.85 -9.65 20.77
CA LYS A 7 -43.72 -8.47 20.65
C LYS A 7 -42.85 -7.24 20.40
N LEU A 8 -42.90 -6.67 19.20
CA LEU A 8 -42.30 -5.37 18.88
C LEU A 8 -43.33 -4.28 19.22
N LYS A 9 -43.04 -3.45 20.22
CA LYS A 9 -43.87 -2.29 20.58
C LYS A 9 -43.51 -1.12 19.67
N ALA A 10 -44.51 -0.58 18.99
CA ALA A 10 -44.45 0.66 18.23
C ALA A 10 -44.15 1.85 19.16
N PHE A 11 -43.20 2.70 18.79
CA PHE A 11 -42.94 3.97 19.46
C PHE A 11 -43.57 5.09 18.63
N LEU A 12 -44.46 5.83 19.29
CA LEU A 12 -45.30 6.87 18.71
C LEU A 12 -44.56 8.20 18.58
N LEU A 13 -44.80 8.80 17.42
CA LEU A 13 -44.65 10.18 17.00
C LEU A 13 -45.11 11.18 18.08
N THR A 14 -44.29 12.18 18.41
CA THR A 14 -44.75 13.44 19.01
C THR A 14 -44.06 14.62 18.35
N THR A 15 -44.84 15.27 17.49
CA THR A 15 -44.64 16.61 16.95
C THR A 15 -44.89 17.65 18.04
N VAL A 16 -43.98 18.61 18.23
CA VAL A 16 -44.25 19.84 18.99
C VAL A 16 -44.17 21.02 18.03
N LEU A 17 -45.33 21.63 17.83
CA LEU A 17 -45.58 22.87 17.11
C LEU A 17 -45.37 24.03 18.10
N ALA A 18 -44.60 25.06 17.74
CA ALA A 18 -44.54 26.33 18.49
C ALA A 18 -44.68 27.53 17.53
N PRO A 19 -45.40 28.59 17.93
CA PRO A 19 -45.91 29.62 17.02
C PRO A 19 -44.97 30.81 16.78
N LEU A 20 -45.26 31.50 15.67
CA LEU A 20 -44.74 32.78 15.22
C LEU A 20 -44.69 33.86 16.31
N THR A 21 -43.63 34.66 16.30
CA THR A 21 -43.73 36.10 16.57
C THR A 21 -43.01 36.88 15.48
N ILE A 22 -43.73 37.85 14.91
CA ILE A 22 -43.29 38.83 13.92
C ILE A 22 -42.98 40.12 14.67
N SER A 23 -41.76 40.63 14.54
CA SER A 23 -41.32 42.02 14.74
C SER A 23 -39.85 42.01 14.31
N GLY A 24 -39.50 42.38 13.08
CA GLY A 24 -39.50 43.76 12.63
C GLY A 24 -38.38 44.50 13.33
N TRP A 25 -37.29 44.79 12.62
CA TRP A 25 -36.58 46.08 12.55
C TRP A 25 -35.15 45.90 12.01
N LEU A 26 -34.80 46.82 11.08
CA LEU A 26 -33.46 47.21 10.62
C LEU A 26 -32.63 46.22 9.79
N VAL A 27 -32.89 46.26 8.48
CA VAL A 27 -31.89 45.93 7.46
C VAL A 27 -30.82 47.03 7.47
N VAL A 28 -29.73 46.81 8.21
CA VAL A 28 -28.48 47.53 7.96
C VAL A 28 -27.83 46.87 6.76
N SER A 29 -27.87 47.57 5.62
CA SER A 29 -27.17 47.19 4.41
C SER A 29 -25.65 47.28 4.64
N CYS A 30 -25.05 46.18 5.09
CA CYS A 30 -23.62 45.95 4.92
C CYS A 30 -23.33 45.71 3.45
N SER A 31 -23.04 46.78 2.72
CA SER A 31 -22.37 46.71 1.42
C SER A 31 -20.90 46.34 1.64
N SER A 32 -20.65 45.11 2.10
CA SER A 32 -19.36 44.46 1.88
C SER A 32 -19.42 43.83 0.50
N SER A 33 -18.98 44.60 -0.49
CA SER A 33 -18.58 44.11 -1.80
C SER A 33 -17.41 43.15 -1.60
N ALA A 34 -17.68 41.92 -1.16
CA ALA A 34 -16.76 40.83 -1.31
C ALA A 34 -16.67 40.55 -2.80
N GLN A 35 -15.77 41.27 -3.48
CA GLN A 35 -15.21 40.84 -4.74
C GLN A 35 -14.77 39.40 -4.52
N GLN A 36 -15.51 38.44 -5.10
CA GLN A 36 -14.95 37.16 -5.46
C GLN A 36 -13.83 37.49 -6.45
N GLN A 37 -12.63 37.73 -5.91
CA GLN A 37 -11.43 37.54 -6.69
C GLN A 37 -11.54 36.11 -7.24
N PRO A 38 -11.39 35.90 -8.56
CA PRO A 38 -11.15 34.55 -9.03
C PRO A 38 -9.95 34.07 -8.22
N LEU A 39 -10.10 32.95 -7.53
CA LEU A 39 -8.97 32.22 -6.99
C LEU A 39 -8.06 32.01 -8.18
N ALA A 40 -7.02 32.85 -8.27
CA ALA A 40 -5.91 32.61 -9.15
C ALA A 40 -5.54 31.16 -8.86
N SER A 41 -5.63 30.31 -9.89
CA SER A 41 -5.06 28.98 -9.85
C SER A 41 -3.60 29.18 -9.50
N ALA A 42 -3.30 29.14 -8.21
CA ALA A 42 -1.94 29.06 -7.72
C ALA A 42 -1.51 27.70 -8.23
N ALA A 43 -0.87 27.70 -9.40
CA ALA A 43 -0.17 26.57 -9.93
C ALA A 43 0.69 26.08 -8.78
N ILE A 44 0.27 24.99 -8.15
CA ILE A 44 1.07 24.31 -7.15
C ILE A 44 2.33 23.99 -7.93
N PRO A 45 3.50 24.57 -7.60
CA PRO A 45 4.73 24.03 -8.15
C PRO A 45 4.74 22.59 -7.63
N ASN A 46 4.45 21.64 -8.50
CA ASN A 46 4.81 20.26 -8.28
C ASN A 46 6.31 20.23 -8.57
N PRO A 47 7.21 20.28 -7.58
CA PRO A 47 8.46 19.58 -7.77
C PRO A 47 8.04 18.12 -7.81
N VAL A 48 7.70 17.62 -9.01
CA VAL A 48 7.94 16.22 -9.29
C VAL A 48 9.44 16.11 -9.07
N ALA A 49 9.85 15.68 -7.89
CA ALA A 49 11.22 15.28 -7.65
C ALA A 49 11.44 14.22 -8.72
N GLN A 50 12.12 14.61 -9.80
CA GLN A 50 12.50 13.67 -10.84
C GLN A 50 13.22 12.55 -10.09
N ALA A 51 12.85 11.30 -10.38
CA ALA A 51 13.65 10.17 -9.93
C ALA A 51 15.11 10.57 -10.17
N PRO A 52 16.01 10.40 -9.18
CA PRO A 52 17.39 10.85 -9.32
C PRO A 52 17.86 10.41 -10.70
N ALA A 53 18.45 11.32 -11.47
CA ALA A 53 18.96 11.05 -12.81
C ALA A 53 20.05 9.98 -12.65
N ALA A 54 19.61 8.73 -12.58
CA ALA A 54 20.46 7.60 -12.28
C ALA A 54 21.26 7.37 -13.54
N GLU A 55 22.58 7.44 -13.42
CA GLU A 55 23.45 6.97 -14.49
C GLU A 55 23.03 5.53 -14.85
N PRO A 56 23.08 5.15 -16.13
CA PRO A 56 22.81 3.78 -16.55
C PRO A 56 23.61 2.79 -15.71
N VAL A 57 22.94 1.79 -15.14
CA VAL A 57 23.58 0.74 -14.34
C VAL A 57 24.50 -0.14 -15.21
N SER A 58 24.26 -0.15 -16.52
CA SER A 58 25.08 -0.79 -17.54
C SER A 58 25.14 0.11 -18.78
N PRO A 59 26.26 0.15 -19.52
CA PRO A 59 26.32 0.87 -20.79
C PRO A 59 25.30 0.39 -21.83
N ASP A 60 24.86 -0.86 -21.73
CA ASP A 60 23.94 -1.49 -22.69
C ASP A 60 22.46 -1.39 -22.29
N GLU A 61 22.13 -0.79 -21.15
CA GLU A 61 20.77 -0.72 -20.63
C GLU A 61 20.41 0.70 -20.15
N PRO A 62 19.39 1.35 -20.73
CA PRO A 62 18.97 2.67 -20.26
C PRO A 62 18.36 2.57 -18.86
N SER A 63 18.56 3.61 -18.04
CA SER A 63 18.11 3.62 -16.64
C SER A 63 16.60 3.42 -16.48
N ASN A 64 15.79 3.83 -17.47
CA ASN A 64 14.35 3.63 -17.41
C ASN A 64 13.96 2.14 -17.43
N THR A 65 14.70 1.29 -18.15
CA THR A 65 14.47 -0.15 -18.22
C THR A 65 14.76 -0.75 -16.86
N THR A 66 15.88 -0.40 -16.24
CA THR A 66 16.20 -0.87 -14.88
C THR A 66 15.13 -0.45 -13.86
N LEU A 67 14.76 0.83 -13.83
CA LEU A 67 13.80 1.33 -12.84
C LEU A 67 12.38 0.78 -13.04
N ASN A 68 11.91 0.66 -14.29
CA ASN A 68 10.52 0.29 -14.58
C ASN A 68 10.32 -1.22 -14.76
N GLU A 69 11.34 -1.95 -15.19
CA GLU A 69 11.23 -3.40 -15.44
C GLU A 69 11.93 -4.18 -14.33
N ARG A 70 13.24 -3.97 -14.13
CA ARG A 70 14.02 -4.74 -13.15
C ARG A 70 13.58 -4.48 -11.71
N PHE A 71 13.30 -3.22 -11.37
CA PHE A 71 12.83 -2.84 -10.03
C PHE A 71 11.30 -2.76 -9.91
N SER A 72 10.57 -3.29 -10.90
CA SER A 72 9.13 -3.48 -10.74
C SER A 72 8.84 -4.45 -9.60
N LEU A 73 7.67 -4.28 -8.96
CA LEU A 73 7.21 -5.22 -7.92
C LEU A 73 7.18 -6.66 -8.46
N ALA A 74 6.60 -6.87 -9.64
CA ALA A 74 6.44 -8.21 -10.21
C ALA A 74 7.79 -8.90 -10.42
N ASN A 75 8.76 -8.21 -11.04
CA ASN A 75 10.09 -8.78 -11.24
C ASN A 75 10.81 -8.99 -9.91
N SER A 76 10.68 -8.06 -8.95
CA SER A 76 11.32 -8.19 -7.63
C SER A 76 10.81 -9.40 -6.85
N LEU A 77 9.50 -9.68 -6.89
CA LEU A 77 8.91 -10.87 -6.30
C LEU A 77 9.38 -12.16 -7.00
N GLU A 78 9.50 -12.15 -8.33
CA GLU A 78 10.06 -13.30 -9.07
C GLU A 78 11.53 -13.54 -8.69
N ARG A 79 12.35 -12.49 -8.57
CA ARG A 79 13.74 -12.63 -8.13
C ARG A 79 13.82 -13.16 -6.69
N LEU A 80 12.91 -12.75 -5.82
CA LEU A 80 12.85 -13.27 -4.46
C LEU A 80 12.55 -14.77 -4.43
N GLN A 81 11.64 -15.27 -5.28
CA GLN A 81 11.38 -16.71 -5.42
C GLN A 81 12.64 -17.48 -5.87
N GLN A 82 13.45 -16.90 -6.74
CA GLN A 82 14.73 -17.50 -7.15
C GLN A 82 15.73 -17.55 -6.00
N ILE A 83 15.81 -16.48 -5.19
CA ILE A 83 16.65 -16.43 -3.99
C ILE A 83 16.20 -17.53 -3.00
N GLU A 84 14.91 -17.65 -2.72
CA GLU A 84 14.37 -18.70 -1.86
C GLU A 84 14.70 -20.11 -2.37
N SER A 85 14.60 -20.34 -3.68
CA SER A 85 14.97 -21.62 -4.30
C SER A 85 16.47 -21.92 -4.14
N ALA A 86 17.32 -20.90 -4.23
CA ALA A 86 18.75 -21.05 -4.00
C ALA A 86 19.05 -21.38 -2.53
N LEU A 87 18.40 -20.69 -1.59
CA LEU A 87 18.51 -20.96 -0.15
C LEU A 87 18.06 -22.38 0.21
N LYS A 88 16.95 -22.87 -0.35
CA LYS A 88 16.49 -24.27 -0.21
C LYS A 88 17.51 -25.27 -0.76
N SER A 89 18.12 -24.94 -1.89
CA SER A 89 19.17 -25.79 -2.48
C SER A 89 20.42 -25.83 -1.61
N PHE A 90 20.80 -24.71 -1.00
CA PHE A 90 21.91 -24.64 -0.05
C PHE A 90 21.63 -25.42 1.25
N GLN A 91 20.40 -25.34 1.78
CA GLN A 91 19.96 -26.17 2.90
C GLN A 91 20.06 -27.67 2.55
N ALA A 92 19.56 -28.09 1.40
CA ALA A 92 19.65 -29.48 0.94
C ALA A 92 21.11 -29.95 0.76
N LEU A 93 21.99 -29.06 0.28
CA LEU A 93 23.43 -29.36 0.20
C LEU A 93 24.03 -29.54 1.59
N THR A 94 23.69 -28.66 2.54
CA THR A 94 24.15 -28.73 3.93
C THR A 94 23.78 -30.05 4.58
N GLN A 95 22.52 -30.49 4.42
CA GLN A 95 22.07 -31.81 4.90
C GLN A 95 22.83 -32.97 4.27
N LYS A 96 23.18 -32.89 2.97
CA LYS A 96 23.93 -33.96 2.27
C LYS A 96 25.38 -34.09 2.73
N VAL A 97 25.99 -33.01 3.23
CA VAL A 97 27.37 -32.99 3.72
C VAL A 97 27.46 -33.13 5.25
N GLU A 98 26.33 -33.10 5.95
CA GLU A 98 26.27 -33.33 7.38
C GLU A 98 26.87 -34.70 7.73
N GLY A 99 27.74 -34.72 8.75
CA GLY A 99 28.49 -35.91 9.15
C GLY A 99 29.66 -36.30 8.23
N LYS A 100 29.79 -35.69 7.05
CA LYS A 100 30.93 -35.90 6.13
C LYS A 100 32.03 -34.86 6.30
N LEU A 101 31.70 -33.69 6.84
CA LEU A 101 32.65 -32.63 7.18
C LEU A 101 32.72 -32.43 8.69
N PRO A 102 33.89 -32.09 9.25
CA PRO A 102 34.01 -31.65 10.62
C PRO A 102 33.10 -30.44 10.88
N LYS A 103 32.40 -30.41 12.02
CA LYS A 103 31.48 -29.31 12.37
C LYS A 103 32.13 -27.93 12.30
N ARG A 104 33.42 -27.84 12.65
CA ARG A 104 34.20 -26.60 12.58
C ARG A 104 34.37 -26.08 11.15
N GLU A 105 34.60 -26.97 10.20
CA GLU A 105 34.74 -26.61 8.78
C GLU A 105 33.38 -26.21 8.21
N LEU A 106 32.32 -26.94 8.55
CA LEU A 106 30.96 -26.58 8.12
C LEU A 106 30.54 -25.20 8.65
N ALA A 107 30.83 -24.91 9.92
CA ALA A 107 30.54 -23.60 10.53
C ALA A 107 31.31 -22.43 9.86
N GLN A 108 32.48 -22.68 9.27
CA GLN A 108 33.24 -21.65 8.54
C GLN A 108 32.60 -21.25 7.20
N VAL A 109 31.74 -22.10 6.64
CA VAL A 109 30.96 -21.77 5.43
C VAL A 109 29.90 -20.70 5.75
N GLY A 110 29.41 -20.67 6.98
CA GLY A 110 28.39 -19.74 7.45
C GLY A 110 26.97 -20.13 7.01
N ASN A 111 25.97 -19.69 7.78
CA ASN A 111 24.55 -19.98 7.54
C ASN A 111 24.23 -21.49 7.42
N THR A 112 25.04 -22.36 8.02
CA THR A 112 24.86 -23.82 8.00
C THR A 112 24.17 -24.36 9.25
N ASP A 113 23.97 -23.53 10.26
CA ASP A 113 23.26 -23.91 11.47
C ASP A 113 21.74 -24.06 11.21
N SER A 114 21.12 -24.95 11.99
CA SER A 114 19.72 -25.31 11.85
C SER A 114 18.78 -24.11 11.98
N GLU A 115 19.07 -23.20 12.93
CA GLU A 115 18.25 -22.01 13.18
C GLU A 115 18.24 -21.10 11.96
N THR A 116 19.40 -20.78 11.42
CA THR A 116 19.54 -19.97 10.21
C THR A 116 18.84 -20.61 9.01
N GLN A 117 19.04 -21.91 8.78
CA GLN A 117 18.49 -22.56 7.58
C GLN A 117 16.98 -22.80 7.64
N ASN A 118 16.43 -23.10 8.82
CA ASN A 118 15.02 -23.41 8.98
C ASN A 118 14.16 -22.17 9.29
N LEU A 119 14.68 -21.24 10.09
CA LEU A 119 13.96 -20.05 10.52
C LEU A 119 14.47 -18.81 9.79
N GLY A 120 15.79 -18.61 9.79
CA GLY A 120 16.43 -17.44 9.20
C GLY A 120 16.06 -17.24 7.74
N PHE A 121 16.29 -18.22 6.87
CA PHE A 121 16.04 -18.11 5.44
C PHE A 121 14.58 -17.75 5.09
N HIS A 122 13.62 -18.35 5.81
CA HIS A 122 12.19 -18.03 5.68
C HIS A 122 11.90 -16.60 6.15
N ASN A 123 12.36 -16.24 7.35
CA ASN A 123 12.12 -14.93 7.94
C ASN A 123 12.76 -13.79 7.12
N TRP A 124 13.98 -13.98 6.61
CA TRP A 124 14.69 -12.98 5.81
C TRP A 124 13.97 -12.71 4.50
N SER A 125 13.61 -13.78 3.77
CA SER A 125 12.93 -13.66 2.47
C SER A 125 11.55 -13.04 2.67
N GLY A 126 10.80 -13.51 3.67
CA GLY A 126 9.49 -12.95 4.00
C GLY A 126 9.51 -11.49 4.43
N ALA A 127 10.53 -11.04 5.18
CA ALA A 127 10.69 -9.63 5.53
C ALA A 127 10.91 -8.74 4.28
N VAL A 128 11.68 -9.23 3.31
CA VAL A 128 11.88 -8.54 2.02
C VAL A 128 10.56 -8.50 1.23
N GLU A 129 9.86 -9.63 1.10
CA GLU A 129 8.55 -9.68 0.42
C GLU A 129 7.55 -8.71 1.04
N GLY A 130 7.43 -8.75 2.37
CA GLY A 130 6.53 -7.89 3.11
C GLY A 130 6.84 -6.41 2.91
N THR A 131 8.13 -6.06 2.85
CA THR A 131 8.56 -4.68 2.55
C THR A 131 8.15 -4.24 1.15
N LEU A 132 8.39 -5.07 0.14
CA LEU A 132 8.03 -4.78 -1.26
C LEU A 132 6.51 -4.59 -1.42
N ARG A 133 5.72 -5.48 -0.83
CA ARG A 133 4.24 -5.41 -0.88
C ARG A 133 3.70 -4.19 -0.14
N LYS A 134 4.25 -3.88 1.05
CA LYS A 134 3.90 -2.69 1.82
C LYS A 134 4.17 -1.41 1.03
N GLN A 135 5.34 -1.29 0.40
CA GLN A 135 5.69 -0.13 -0.41
C GLN A 135 4.73 0.03 -1.59
N ASN A 136 4.40 -1.06 -2.30
CA ASN A 136 3.42 -1.01 -3.38
C ASN A 136 2.03 -0.55 -2.90
N TYR A 137 1.54 -1.09 -1.79
CA TYR A 137 0.29 -0.63 -1.16
C TYR A 137 0.32 0.87 -0.88
N GLN A 138 1.38 1.37 -0.24
CA GLN A 138 1.52 2.79 0.08
C GLN A 138 1.58 3.67 -1.18
N LEU A 139 2.29 3.24 -2.21
CA LEU A 139 2.35 3.96 -3.50
C LEU A 139 0.95 4.04 -4.14
N LYS A 140 0.21 2.93 -4.20
CA LYS A 140 -1.15 2.94 -4.77
C LYS A 140 -2.15 3.73 -3.94
N GLN A 141 -1.99 3.76 -2.62
CA GLN A 141 -2.77 4.64 -1.76
C GLN A 141 -2.53 6.12 -2.10
N LEU A 142 -1.27 6.53 -2.24
CA LEU A 142 -0.90 7.90 -2.59
C LEU A 142 -1.36 8.28 -4.00
N GLU A 143 -1.22 7.38 -4.98
CA GLU A 143 -1.73 7.59 -6.34
C GLU A 143 -3.25 7.81 -6.35
N PHE A 144 -4.01 7.04 -5.57
CA PHE A 144 -5.45 7.22 -5.46
C PHE A 144 -5.84 8.52 -4.77
N GLN A 145 -5.16 8.88 -3.67
CA GLN A 145 -5.39 10.16 -2.99
C GLN A 145 -5.07 11.37 -3.87
N LEU A 146 -4.02 11.27 -4.69
CA LEU A 146 -3.70 12.29 -5.70
C LEU A 146 -4.84 12.37 -6.74
N ALA A 147 -5.28 11.23 -7.29
CA ALA A 147 -6.36 11.19 -8.26
C ALA A 147 -7.68 11.78 -7.71
N GLN A 148 -8.00 11.57 -6.43
CA GLN A 148 -9.15 12.20 -5.78
C GLN A 148 -9.08 13.73 -5.83
N LYS A 149 -7.91 14.31 -5.55
CA LYS A 149 -7.69 15.76 -5.63
C LYS A 149 -7.79 16.24 -7.07
N GLN A 150 -7.13 15.58 -8.01
CA GLN A 150 -7.13 15.95 -9.42
C GLN A 150 -8.55 15.89 -10.01
N PHE A 151 -9.34 14.89 -9.64
CA PHE A 151 -10.74 14.78 -10.06
C PHE A 151 -11.58 15.93 -9.50
N ALA A 152 -11.37 16.32 -8.24
CA ALA A 152 -12.07 17.45 -7.63
C ALA A 152 -11.74 18.79 -8.32
N TYR A 153 -10.54 18.92 -8.89
CA TYR A 153 -10.14 20.07 -9.71
C TYR A 153 -10.50 19.94 -11.20
N GLY A 154 -11.09 18.83 -11.63
CA GLY A 154 -11.42 18.58 -13.04
C GLY A 154 -10.22 18.29 -13.94
N GLU A 155 -9.05 17.95 -13.36
CA GLU A 155 -7.83 17.64 -14.12
C GLU A 155 -7.86 16.24 -14.74
N ILE A 156 -8.57 15.29 -14.11
CA ILE A 156 -8.76 13.94 -14.60
C ILE A 156 -10.24 13.59 -14.69
N GLN A 157 -10.54 12.59 -15.53
CA GLN A 157 -11.91 12.10 -15.68
C GLN A 157 -12.26 11.04 -14.65
N ARG A 158 -13.56 10.80 -14.44
CA ARG A 158 -14.05 9.80 -13.49
C ARG A 158 -13.47 8.41 -13.73
N ALA A 159 -13.30 8.02 -14.99
CA ALA A 159 -12.75 6.72 -15.37
C ALA A 159 -11.31 6.50 -14.85
N GLU A 160 -10.49 7.56 -14.83
CA GLU A 160 -9.12 7.50 -14.31
C GLU A 160 -9.11 7.40 -12.78
N LEU A 161 -9.98 8.14 -12.10
CA LEU A 161 -10.18 8.00 -10.66
C LEU A 161 -10.58 6.56 -10.29
N ASP A 162 -11.55 5.99 -10.99
CA ASP A 162 -12.02 4.62 -10.75
C ASP A 162 -10.92 3.59 -11.03
N GLN A 163 -10.04 3.83 -12.00
CA GLN A 163 -8.88 2.97 -12.25
C GLN A 163 -7.90 3.01 -11.08
N LYS A 164 -7.55 4.21 -10.58
CA LYS A 164 -6.65 4.36 -9.43
C LYS A 164 -7.24 3.73 -8.16
N GLU A 165 -8.56 3.84 -7.96
CA GLU A 165 -9.26 3.17 -6.86
C GLU A 165 -9.12 1.64 -6.95
N ARG A 166 -9.33 1.05 -8.13
CA ARG A 166 -9.18 -0.40 -8.33
C ARG A 166 -7.76 -0.86 -8.04
N SER A 167 -6.75 -0.14 -8.54
CA SER A 167 -5.35 -0.47 -8.27
C SER A 167 -4.99 -0.38 -6.79
N PHE A 168 -5.52 0.60 -6.07
CA PHE A 168 -5.36 0.71 -4.62
C PHE A 168 -6.00 -0.48 -3.88
N LYS A 169 -7.26 -0.80 -4.18
CA LYS A 169 -7.96 -1.94 -3.54
C LYS A 169 -7.26 -3.27 -3.80
N GLN A 170 -6.75 -3.48 -5.02
CA GLN A 170 -5.98 -4.66 -5.33
C GLN A 170 -4.69 -4.74 -4.49
N ALA A 171 -3.92 -3.65 -4.43
CA ALA A 171 -2.70 -3.63 -3.64
C ALA A 171 -2.95 -3.82 -2.13
N GLU A 172 -4.08 -3.30 -1.62
CA GLU A 172 -4.55 -3.55 -0.26
C GLU A 172 -4.85 -5.03 -0.01
N GLN A 173 -5.63 -5.65 -0.89
CA GLN A 173 -5.97 -7.07 -0.78
C GLN A 173 -4.72 -7.96 -0.88
N ASP A 174 -3.81 -7.66 -1.80
CA ASP A 174 -2.56 -8.41 -1.97
C ASP A 174 -1.69 -8.33 -0.71
N PHE A 175 -1.59 -7.14 -0.10
CA PHE A 175 -0.81 -6.95 1.11
C PHE A 175 -1.47 -7.61 2.34
N GLN A 176 -2.79 -7.50 2.49
CA GLN A 176 -3.54 -8.19 3.55
C GLN A 176 -3.43 -9.71 3.44
N THR A 177 -3.48 -10.24 2.22
CA THR A 177 -3.30 -11.67 1.95
C THR A 177 -1.92 -12.12 2.42
N PHE A 178 -0.88 -11.37 2.05
CA PHE A 178 0.47 -11.63 2.54
C PHE A 178 0.55 -11.61 4.07
N LEU A 179 0.07 -10.56 4.73
CA LEU A 179 0.10 -10.44 6.19
C LEU A 179 -0.64 -11.57 6.90
N SER A 180 -1.74 -12.06 6.31
CA SER A 180 -2.53 -13.16 6.87
C SER A 180 -1.84 -14.52 6.70
N SER A 181 -1.02 -14.66 5.66
CA SER A 181 -0.27 -15.89 5.36
C SER A 181 1.11 -15.94 6.02
N PHE A 182 1.71 -14.77 6.27
CA PHE A 182 3.08 -14.68 6.76
C PHE A 182 3.13 -14.94 8.27
N GLN A 183 3.79 -16.02 8.64
CA GLN A 183 4.11 -16.36 10.02
C GLN A 183 5.62 -16.28 10.18
N ILE A 184 6.06 -15.58 11.23
CA ILE A 184 7.46 -15.60 11.66
C ILE A 184 7.72 -17.00 12.20
N ALA A 185 8.75 -17.66 11.68
CA ALA A 185 9.21 -18.93 12.23
C ALA A 185 10.08 -18.64 13.47
N ASP A 186 9.73 -19.22 14.61
CA ASP A 186 10.40 -19.10 15.91
C ASP A 186 11.00 -20.42 16.40
#